data_AF-A0A6A3K3Z8-F1
#
_entry.id   AF-A0A6A3K3Z8-F1
#
_cell.length_a   1.000
_cell.length_b   1.000
_cell.length_c   1.000
_cell.angle_alpha   90.00
_cell.angle_beta   90.00
_cell.angle_gamma   90.00
#
_symmetry.space_group_name_H-M   'P 1'
#
loop_
_entity.id
_entity.type
_entity.pdbx_description
1 polymer ?
#
loop_
_entity_poly.entity_id
_entity_poly.type
_entity_poly.pdbx_seq_one_letter_code
_entity_poly.pdbx_strand_id
1 'polypeptide(L)' 'MHREVTDAKERKRLQDMMTQKGTPVNFDVGDFVLWSRIDQRLPNNKLLGQWVGPFKVIEALPHSFKIEHLVTGRIY' A
#
# COMPACT_ATOMS: atom_id res chain seq x y z
N MET A 1 16.47 29.66 1.98
CA MET A 1 16.58 28.51 1.06
C MET A 1 16.32 27.15 1.71
N HIS A 2 17.18 26.56 2.56
CA HIS A 2 16.90 25.22 3.10
C HIS A 2 15.67 25.15 4.03
N ARG A 3 15.49 26.16 4.90
CA ARG A 3 14.41 26.23 5.90
C ARG A 3 13.02 26.39 5.27
N GLU A 4 12.92 27.16 4.19
CA GLU A 4 11.66 27.39 3.46
C GLU A 4 11.20 26.16 2.69
N VAL A 5 12.15 25.38 2.16
CA VAL A 5 11.86 24.11 1.47
C VAL A 5 11.35 23.05 2.46
N THR A 6 11.89 23.00 3.68
CA THR A 6 11.36 22.12 4.73
C THR A 6 9.95 22.52 5.15
N ASP A 7 9.70 23.82 5.33
CA ASP A 7 8.38 24.34 5.75
C ASP A 7 7.30 24.11 4.69
N ALA A 8 7.63 24.29 3.41
CA ALA A 8 6.74 24.01 2.29
C ALA A 8 6.40 22.51 2.17
N LYS A 9 7.38 21.62 2.43
CA LYS A 9 7.20 20.18 2.41
C LYS A 9 6.31 19.69 3.56
N GLU A 10 6.48 20.24 4.75
CA GLU A 10 5.66 19.95 5.93
C GLU A 10 4.20 20.38 5.69
N ARG A 11 3.99 21.60 5.16
CA ARG A 11 2.65 22.11 4.82
C ARG A 11 1.95 21.23 3.78
N LYS A 12 2.67 20.79 2.74
CA LYS A 12 2.11 19.90 1.72
C LYS A 12 1.75 18.53 2.29
N ARG A 13 2.61 17.96 3.14
CA ARG A 13 2.32 16.70 3.85
C ARG A 13 1.04 16.82 4.70
N LEU A 14 0.87 17.91 5.44
CA LEU A 14 -0.32 18.12 6.27
C LEU A 14 -1.59 18.28 5.42
N GLN A 15 -1.51 18.99 4.29
CA GLN A 15 -2.63 19.09 3.34
C GLN A 15 -2.99 17.74 2.71
N ASP A 16 -1.99 16.96 2.31
CA ASP A 16 -2.20 15.62 1.74
C ASP A 16 -2.84 14.69 2.78
N MET A 17 -2.41 14.75 4.05
CA MET A 17 -3.02 14.00 5.15
C MET A 17 -4.47 14.41 5.43
N MET A 18 -4.79 15.71 5.35
CA MET A 18 -6.16 16.21 5.53
C MET A 18 -7.08 15.81 4.37
N THR A 19 -6.52 15.68 3.18
CA THR A 19 -7.26 15.34 1.95
C THR A 19 -7.42 13.82 1.78
N GLN A 20 -6.48 13.02 2.28
CA GLN A 20 -6.55 11.57 2.29
C GLN A 20 -7.52 11.06 3.36
N LYS A 21 -8.82 11.25 3.13
CA LYS A 21 -9.83 10.38 3.73
C LYS A 21 -9.82 9.11 2.89
N GLY A 22 -9.22 8.04 3.42
CA GLY A 22 -9.07 6.78 2.72
C GLY A 22 -10.37 6.35 2.05
N THR A 23 -10.28 5.90 0.80
CA THR A 23 -11.43 5.28 0.14
C THR A 23 -11.74 3.97 0.86
N PRO A 24 -13.02 3.68 1.18
CA PRO A 24 -13.39 2.36 1.67
C PRO A 24 -12.85 1.28 0.74
N VAL A 25 -12.29 0.23 1.31
CA VAL A 25 -11.81 -0.90 0.51
C VAL A 25 -12.99 -1.54 -0.23
N ASN A 26 -12.75 -2.05 -1.43
CA ASN A 26 -13.79 -2.60 -2.31
C ASN A 26 -13.80 -4.14 -2.35
N PHE A 27 -13.19 -4.80 -1.35
CA PHE A 27 -13.09 -6.24 -1.20
C PHE A 27 -13.30 -6.67 0.26
N ASP A 28 -13.68 -7.92 0.48
CA ASP A 28 -13.92 -8.51 1.81
C ASP A 28 -13.28 -9.90 1.92
N VAL A 29 -13.44 -10.54 3.08
CA VAL A 29 -13.03 -11.93 3.33
C VAL A 29 -13.68 -12.84 2.29
N GLY A 30 -12.87 -13.63 1.61
CA GLY A 30 -13.29 -14.52 0.53
C GLY A 30 -12.88 -14.04 -0.85
N ASP A 31 -12.65 -12.73 -1.04
CA ASP A 31 -12.28 -12.16 -2.33
C ASP A 31 -10.84 -12.48 -2.72
N PHE A 32 -10.60 -12.47 -4.03
CA PHE A 32 -9.28 -12.68 -4.60
C PHE A 32 -8.61 -11.34 -4.93
N VAL A 33 -7.36 -11.20 -4.50
CA VAL A 33 -6.58 -9.96 -4.65
C VAL A 33 -5.18 -10.23 -5.17
N LEU A 34 -4.60 -9.23 -5.85
CA LEU A 34 -3.18 -9.18 -6.16
C LEU A 34 -2.49 -8.26 -5.15
N TRP A 35 -1.31 -8.66 -4.67
CA TRP A 35 -0.54 -7.84 -3.75
C TRP A 35 0.56 -7.08 -4.51
N SER A 36 0.58 -5.76 -4.39
CA SER A 36 1.66 -4.93 -4.94
C SER A 36 2.85 -4.93 -3.99
N ARG A 37 4.01 -5.38 -4.48
CA ARG A 37 5.28 -5.38 -3.74
C ARG A 37 6.28 -4.46 -4.44
N ILE A 38 6.93 -3.58 -3.68
CA ILE A 38 8.06 -2.80 -4.20
C ILE A 38 9.34 -3.59 -3.96
N ASP A 39 9.97 -4.04 -5.03
CA ASP A 39 11.17 -4.88 -4.95
C ASP A 39 12.45 -4.07 -4.88
N GLN A 40 12.51 -2.96 -5.62
CA GLN A 40 13.73 -2.18 -5.75
C GLN A 40 13.45 -0.70 -5.97
N ARG A 41 14.31 0.13 -5.36
CA ARG A 41 14.49 1.54 -5.73
C ARG A 41 15.47 1.65 -6.88
N LEU A 42 15.02 2.17 -8.01
CA LEU A 42 15.83 2.40 -9.20
C LEU A 42 16.65 3.71 -9.05
N PRO A 43 17.84 3.80 -9.69
CA PRO A 43 18.73 4.96 -9.56
C PRO A 43 18.12 6.31 -9.98
N ASN A 44 17.03 6.29 -10.75
CA ASN A 44 16.33 7.46 -11.28
C ASN A 44 15.12 7.89 -10.42
N ASN A 45 15.15 7.61 -9.11
CA ASN A 45 14.03 7.84 -8.19
C ASN A 45 12.72 7.13 -8.58
N LYS A 46 12.78 6.05 -9.37
CA LYS A 46 11.63 5.21 -9.68
C LYS A 46 11.58 4.00 -8.76
N LEU A 47 10.37 3.47 -8.54
CA LEU A 47 10.16 2.22 -7.82
C LEU A 47 9.83 1.12 -8.82
N LEU A 48 10.47 -0.04 -8.67
CA LEU A 48 10.06 -1.25 -9.38
C LEU A 48 9.00 -1.96 -8.52
N GLY A 49 7.75 -1.84 -8.97
CA GLY A 49 6.61 -2.55 -8.37
C GLY A 49 6.30 -3.83 -9.16
N GLN A 50 6.03 -4.91 -8.44
CA GLN A 50 5.52 -6.16 -8.98
C GLN A 50 4.17 -6.49 -8.36
N TRP A 51 3.24 -6.95 -9.20
CA TRP A 51 2.01 -7.57 -8.74
C TRP A 51 2.29 -9.06 -8.54
N VAL A 52 2.25 -9.49 -7.29
CA VAL A 52 2.48 -10.90 -6.94
C VAL A 52 1.15 -11.58 -6.67
N GLY A 53 1.06 -12.81 -7.18
CA GLY A 53 0.16 -13.90 -6.81
C GLY A 53 -1.35 -13.61 -6.82
N PRO A 54 -2.19 -14.60 -7.17
CA PRO A 54 -3.56 -14.58 -6.69
C PRO A 54 -3.55 -14.98 -5.21
N PHE A 55 -4.01 -14.08 -4.35
CA PHE A 55 -4.24 -14.33 -2.95
C PHE A 55 -5.73 -14.33 -2.66
N LYS A 56 -6.14 -15.01 -1.58
CA LYS A 56 -7.48 -14.88 -1.01
C LYS A 56 -7.42 -14.11 0.29
N VAL A 57 -8.34 -13.19 0.50
CA VAL A 57 -8.50 -12.51 1.80
C VAL A 57 -9.13 -13.51 2.77
N ILE A 58 -8.45 -13.77 3.89
CA ILE A 58 -8.90 -14.74 4.89
C ILE A 58 -9.38 -14.09 6.19
N GLU A 59 -8.96 -12.86 6.48
CA GLU A 59 -9.36 -12.14 7.68
C GLU A 59 -9.26 -10.62 7.46
N ALA A 60 -10.28 -9.88 7.91
CA ALA A 60 -10.28 -8.42 7.97
C ALA A 60 -9.93 -7.96 9.39
N LEU A 61 -8.83 -7.22 9.53
CA LEU A 61 -8.37 -6.59 10.77
C LEU A 61 -8.73 -5.09 10.75
N PRO A 62 -8.66 -4.37 11.88
CA PRO A 62 -9.09 -2.96 11.93
C PRO A 62 -8.41 -2.04 10.90
N HIS A 63 -7.15 -2.33 10.54
CA HIS A 63 -6.35 -1.50 9.63
C HIS A 63 -5.57 -2.33 8.60
N SER A 64 -5.84 -3.62 8.47
CA SER A 64 -5.13 -4.53 7.58
C SER A 64 -5.97 -5.75 7.23
N PHE A 65 -5.48 -6.57 6.31
CA PHE A 65 -6.10 -7.83 5.93
C PHE A 65 -5.04 -8.93 5.99
N LYS A 66 -5.43 -10.13 6.41
CA LYS A 66 -4.61 -11.32 6.19
C LYS A 66 -4.96 -11.94 4.86
N ILE A 67 -3.95 -12.34 4.12
CA ILE A 67 -4.09 -12.93 2.80
C ILE A 67 -3.39 -14.27 2.73
N GLU A 68 -3.98 -15.22 2.02
CA GLU A 68 -3.42 -16.56 1.79
C GLU A 68 -3.06 -16.74 0.32
N HIS A 69 -1.84 -17.21 0.05
CA HIS A 69 -1.37 -17.49 -1.29
C HIS A 69 -2.00 -18.81 -1.80
N LEU A 70 -2.81 -18.74 -2.87
CA LEU A 70 -3.64 -19.88 -3.31
C LEU A 70 -2.86 -21.16 -3.64
N VAL A 71 -1.63 -21.03 -4.14
CA VAL A 71 -0.82 -22.20 -4.56
C VAL A 71 0.01 -22.77 -3.40
N THR A 72 0.45 -21.91 -2.47
CA THR A 72 1.45 -22.31 -1.45
C THR A 72 0.86 -22.41 -0.05
N GLY A 73 -0.37 -21.94 0.17
CA GLY A 73 -1.01 -21.85 1.48
C GLY A 73 -0.30 -20.90 2.45
N ARG A 74 0.67 -20.10 1.97
CA ARG A 74 1.38 -19.15 2.85
C ARG A 74 0.49 -17.97 3.18
N ILE A 75 0.40 -17.66 4.46
CA ILE A 75 -0.38 -16.54 5.00
C ILE A 75 0.56 -15.34 5.22
N TYR A 76 0.07 -14.17 4.85
CA TYR A 76 0.72 -12.87 5.02
C TYR A 76 -0.22 -11.88 5.71
#